data_AF-A0A7C4A8A0-F1
#
_entry.id   AF-A0A7C4A8A0-F1
#
_cell.length_a   1.000
_cell.length_b   1.000
_cell.length_c   1.000
_cell.angle_alpha   90.00
_cell.angle_beta   90.00
_cell.angle_gamma   90.00
#
_symmetry.space_group_name_H-M   'P 1'
#
loop_
_entity.id
_entity.type
_entity.pdbx_description
1 polymer ?
#
loop_
_entity_poly.entity_id
_entity_poly.type
_entity_poly.pdbx_seq_one_letter_code
_entity_poly.pdbx_strand_id
1 'polypeptide(L)'
;MITSTTSPTETSAPQRPGTRSSINTQMAPPGGPQGEEQGEWGERNQRLREARDRVQDLRTIISGARNGDITPTELAGAIERIRDEVNNLLHAIPGAEPVRRVISLWAQVEALPLVHDPYAALSVQEYLRQLGVLEALCRKIVFQVGLITIPERVNEWLMLARPGYYIPFHDVFADELPDFEERVKVLNYLAWAPRVLTGGLVNVEMGLIYRYSHNPMHRYLTALGVALAFVAASGLIVAACHLPLSDWPLQPTRLGTLLVGWAAVLIGVLVHIGISTTKQVQLQGGRPPIIALEDALLWINARFGYILFKLLMALMGFFALAFTTGADKVTPFSMFLVGYSLDSVIEIFGVSLEQRAATRLGALKRRLALELMG
;
A
#
# COMPACT_ATOMS: atom_id res chain seq x y z
N MET A 1 -54.52 -49.00 -13.99
CA MET A 1 -53.22 -49.68 -13.92
C MET A 1 -52.17 -48.63 -14.28
N ILE A 2 -51.47 -48.10 -13.28
CA ILE A 2 -50.54 -46.98 -13.42
C ILE A 2 -49.13 -47.58 -13.52
N THR A 3 -48.43 -47.33 -14.63
CA THR A 3 -47.01 -47.66 -14.79
C THR A 3 -46.18 -46.44 -14.50
N SER A 4 -45.40 -46.51 -13.43
CA SER A 4 -44.42 -45.52 -12.97
C SER A 4 -43.08 -45.70 -13.69
N THR A 5 -42.61 -44.63 -14.34
CA THR A 5 -41.26 -44.50 -14.90
C THR A 5 -40.36 -43.80 -13.90
N THR A 6 -39.27 -44.46 -13.50
CA THR A 6 -38.19 -43.91 -12.66
C THR A 6 -37.09 -43.30 -13.54
N SER A 7 -36.78 -42.02 -13.32
CA SER A 7 -35.62 -41.33 -13.90
C SER A 7 -34.37 -41.54 -13.02
N PRO A 8 -33.16 -41.70 -13.61
CA PRO A 8 -31.93 -41.81 -12.84
C PRO A 8 -31.35 -40.43 -12.49
N THR A 9 -30.89 -40.31 -11.25
CA THR A 9 -30.22 -39.14 -10.68
C THR A 9 -28.77 -39.07 -11.18
N GLU A 10 -28.44 -38.03 -11.96
CA GLU A 10 -27.07 -37.72 -12.36
C GLU A 10 -26.28 -37.11 -11.19
N THR A 11 -25.30 -37.86 -10.70
CA THR A 11 -24.34 -37.42 -9.68
C THR A 11 -23.24 -36.59 -10.36
N SER A 12 -23.39 -35.27 -10.35
CA SER A 12 -22.37 -34.33 -10.84
C SER A 12 -21.13 -34.32 -9.94
N ALA A 13 -19.99 -34.72 -10.49
CA ALA A 13 -18.69 -34.71 -9.82
C ALA A 13 -18.15 -33.27 -9.62
N PRO A 14 -17.39 -33.01 -8.53
CA PRO A 14 -16.84 -31.68 -8.27
C PRO A 14 -15.74 -31.31 -9.27
N GLN A 15 -15.95 -30.23 -10.01
CA GLN A 15 -14.95 -29.62 -10.88
C GLN A 15 -13.75 -29.15 -10.04
N ARG A 16 -12.56 -29.67 -10.33
CA ARG A 16 -11.31 -29.22 -9.72
C ARG A 16 -11.04 -27.77 -10.15
N PRO A 17 -10.68 -26.87 -9.21
CA PRO A 17 -10.29 -25.51 -9.55
C PRO A 17 -9.00 -25.56 -10.37
N GLY A 18 -9.07 -25.03 -11.60
CA GLY A 18 -7.92 -24.92 -12.49
C GLY A 18 -6.86 -23.99 -11.87
N THR A 19 -5.67 -24.54 -11.66
CA THR A 19 -4.46 -23.81 -11.29
C THR A 19 -4.13 -22.81 -12.41
N ARG A 20 -4.57 -21.57 -12.28
CA ARG A 20 -4.08 -20.46 -13.10
C ARG A 20 -2.62 -20.25 -12.73
N SER A 21 -1.72 -20.76 -13.57
CA SER A 21 -0.30 -20.41 -13.53
C SER A 21 -0.17 -18.93 -13.84
N SER A 22 -0.14 -18.09 -12.80
CA SER A 22 0.29 -16.71 -12.94
C SER A 22 1.77 -16.77 -13.29
N ILE A 23 2.11 -16.57 -14.56
CA ILE A 23 3.48 -16.33 -15.00
C ILE A 23 3.94 -15.09 -14.24
N ASN A 24 4.67 -15.34 -13.15
CA ASN A 24 5.28 -14.32 -12.32
C ASN A 24 6.54 -13.87 -13.07
N THR A 25 6.35 -13.10 -14.14
CA THR A 25 7.46 -12.50 -14.90
C THR A 25 8.13 -11.50 -13.97
N GLN A 26 9.15 -11.97 -13.24
CA GLN A 26 10.04 -11.13 -12.47
C GLN A 26 10.69 -10.16 -13.46
N MET A 27 10.23 -8.91 -13.46
CA MET A 27 10.95 -7.83 -14.13
C MET A 27 12.21 -7.56 -13.30
N ALA A 28 13.37 -7.69 -13.92
CA ALA A 28 14.61 -7.19 -13.34
C ALA A 28 14.44 -5.68 -13.05
N PRO A 29 14.98 -5.18 -11.92
CA PRO A 29 14.93 -3.75 -11.64
C PRO A 29 15.61 -3.00 -12.79
N PRO A 30 14.97 -1.96 -13.37
CA PRO A 30 15.61 -1.12 -14.37
C PRO A 30 16.91 -0.55 -13.79
N GLY A 31 17.97 -0.53 -14.61
CA GLY A 31 19.20 0.14 -14.24
C GLY A 31 18.91 1.59 -13.89
N GLY A 32 19.49 2.09 -12.78
CA GLY A 32 19.41 3.50 -12.46
C GLY A 32 20.03 4.34 -13.59
N PRO A 33 19.55 5.58 -13.82
CA PRO A 33 20.11 6.44 -14.85
C PRO A 33 21.57 6.76 -14.49
N GLN A 34 22.52 6.09 -15.13
CA GLN A 34 23.93 6.42 -15.04
C GLN A 34 24.19 7.54 -16.05
N GLY A 35 24.28 8.79 -15.57
CA GLY A 35 24.76 9.93 -16.37
C GLY A 35 23.72 10.89 -16.95
N GLU A 36 22.44 10.80 -16.58
CA GLU A 36 21.45 11.85 -16.91
C GLU A 36 21.53 12.99 -15.88
N GLU A 37 21.52 14.25 -16.34
CA GLU A 37 21.42 15.39 -15.44
C GLU A 37 20.05 15.42 -14.75
N GLN A 38 20.01 15.83 -13.48
CA GLN A 38 18.79 15.78 -12.65
C GLN A 38 17.62 16.58 -13.26
N GLY A 39 17.90 17.63 -14.03
CA GLY A 39 16.88 18.43 -14.74
C GLY A 39 16.21 17.69 -15.89
N GLU A 40 16.98 17.00 -16.73
CA GLU A 40 16.46 16.23 -17.87
C GLU A 40 15.56 15.09 -17.40
N TRP A 41 15.90 14.48 -16.28
CA TRP A 41 15.13 13.40 -15.67
C TRP A 41 13.73 13.87 -15.20
N GLY A 42 13.67 15.03 -14.54
CA GLY A 42 12.41 15.61 -14.08
C GLY A 42 11.49 16.00 -15.24
N GLU A 43 12.04 16.64 -16.28
CA GLU A 43 11.27 16.99 -17.49
C GLU A 43 10.73 15.75 -18.21
N ARG A 44 11.57 14.72 -18.35
CA ARG A 44 11.16 13.43 -18.92
C ARG A 44 9.99 12.82 -18.16
N ASN A 45 10.10 12.72 -16.84
CA ASN A 45 9.08 12.07 -16.03
C ASN A 45 7.79 12.90 -16.01
N GLN A 46 7.89 14.22 -16.08
CA GLN A 46 6.73 15.10 -16.26
C GLN A 46 6.00 14.82 -17.58
N ARG A 47 6.72 14.73 -18.70
CA ARG A 47 6.13 14.37 -20.01
C ARG A 47 5.48 12.99 -20.00
N LEU A 48 6.10 12.00 -19.33
CA LEU A 48 5.50 10.68 -19.18
C LEU A 48 4.19 10.74 -18.39
N ARG A 49 4.12 11.53 -17.30
CA ARG A 49 2.89 11.72 -16.52
C ARG A 49 1.79 12.34 -17.38
N GLU A 50 2.12 13.38 -18.15
CA GLU A 50 1.16 14.00 -19.10
C GLU A 50 0.69 12.99 -20.16
N ALA A 51 1.60 12.20 -20.73
CA ALA A 51 1.23 11.17 -21.70
C ALA A 51 0.31 10.11 -21.10
N ARG A 52 0.56 9.69 -19.85
CA ARG A 52 -0.34 8.79 -19.12
C ARG A 52 -1.72 9.42 -18.94
N ASP A 53 -1.79 10.68 -18.52
CA ASP A 53 -3.07 11.36 -18.29
C ASP A 53 -3.90 11.38 -19.58
N ARG A 54 -3.28 11.66 -20.74
CA ARG A 54 -3.94 11.55 -22.06
C ARG A 54 -4.39 10.13 -22.41
N VAL A 55 -3.57 9.12 -22.08
CA VAL A 55 -3.95 7.72 -22.29
C VAL A 55 -5.10 7.30 -21.36
N GLN A 56 -5.20 7.86 -20.17
CA GLN A 56 -6.34 7.63 -19.26
C GLN A 56 -7.61 8.36 -19.74
N ASP A 57 -7.49 9.57 -20.28
CA ASP A 57 -8.60 10.26 -20.96
C ASP A 57 -9.16 9.37 -22.08
N LEU A 58 -8.29 8.80 -22.91
CA LEU A 58 -8.69 7.87 -23.97
C LEU A 58 -9.42 6.63 -23.41
N ARG A 59 -8.96 6.04 -22.30
CA ARG A 59 -9.68 4.93 -21.65
C ARG A 59 -11.09 5.33 -21.22
N THR A 60 -11.24 6.53 -20.67
CA THR A 60 -12.53 7.07 -20.22
C THR A 60 -13.50 7.21 -21.40
N ILE A 61 -13.01 7.74 -22.53
CA ILE A 61 -13.79 7.92 -23.76
C ILE A 61 -14.16 6.56 -24.38
N ILE A 62 -13.22 5.60 -24.41
CA ILE A 62 -13.50 4.23 -24.86
C ILE A 62 -14.61 3.58 -24.02
N SER A 63 -14.58 3.75 -22.70
CA SER A 63 -15.63 3.25 -21.80
C SER A 63 -16.99 3.87 -22.13
N GLY A 64 -17.04 5.19 -22.35
CA GLY A 64 -18.26 5.89 -22.78
C GLY A 64 -18.79 5.38 -24.12
N ALA A 65 -17.92 5.17 -25.11
CA ALA A 65 -18.31 4.60 -26.39
C ALA A 65 -18.87 3.17 -26.28
N ARG A 66 -18.30 2.33 -25.39
CA ARG A 66 -18.82 0.97 -25.11
C ARG A 66 -20.20 0.98 -24.47
N ASN A 67 -20.50 2.00 -23.66
CA ASN A 67 -21.79 2.17 -23.00
C ASN A 67 -22.84 2.88 -23.89
N GLY A 68 -22.43 3.41 -25.05
CA GLY A 68 -23.30 4.17 -25.95
C GLY A 68 -23.46 5.64 -25.57
N ASP A 69 -22.63 6.15 -24.65
CA ASP A 69 -22.65 7.55 -24.21
C ASP A 69 -22.01 8.50 -25.23
N ILE A 70 -21.18 7.96 -26.13
CA ILE A 70 -20.39 8.72 -27.12
C ILE A 70 -20.62 8.11 -28.50
N THR A 71 -20.85 8.95 -29.50
CA THR A 71 -21.03 8.51 -30.89
C THR A 71 -19.70 8.07 -31.53
N PRO A 72 -19.72 7.20 -32.56
CA PRO A 72 -18.49 6.80 -33.25
C PRO A 72 -17.68 7.96 -33.82
N THR A 73 -18.35 9.01 -34.31
CA THR A 73 -17.70 10.22 -34.85
C THR A 73 -17.03 11.04 -33.76
N GLU A 74 -17.65 11.18 -32.60
CA GLU A 74 -17.03 11.86 -31.45
C GLU A 74 -15.82 11.08 -30.93
N LEU A 75 -15.91 9.74 -30.87
CA LEU A 75 -14.77 8.90 -30.51
C LEU A 75 -13.62 9.05 -31.51
N ALA A 76 -13.92 9.05 -32.81
CA ALA A 76 -12.92 9.19 -33.87
C ALA A 76 -12.11 10.49 -33.71
N GLY A 77 -12.81 11.63 -33.53
CA GLY A 77 -12.16 12.92 -33.31
C GLY A 77 -11.40 13.02 -31.98
N ALA A 78 -11.81 12.28 -30.95
CA ALA A 78 -11.06 12.19 -29.70
C ALA A 78 -9.78 11.34 -29.84
N ILE A 79 -9.87 10.19 -30.53
CA ILE A 79 -8.73 9.30 -30.81
C ILE A 79 -7.65 10.06 -31.59
N GLU A 80 -8.02 10.75 -32.66
CA GLU A 80 -7.09 11.52 -33.50
C GLU A 80 -6.32 12.55 -32.67
N ARG A 81 -7.04 13.36 -31.88
CA ARG A 81 -6.44 14.39 -31.02
C ARG A 81 -5.50 13.80 -29.98
N ILE A 82 -5.96 12.80 -29.22
CA ILE A 82 -5.14 12.18 -28.17
C ILE A 82 -3.93 11.48 -28.78
N ARG A 83 -4.09 10.85 -29.95
CA ARG A 83 -2.98 10.20 -30.65
C ARG A 83 -1.86 11.20 -30.93
N ASP A 84 -2.21 12.35 -31.51
CA ASP A 84 -1.25 13.39 -31.88
C ASP A 84 -0.59 14.02 -30.63
N GLU A 85 -1.37 14.28 -29.57
CA GLU A 85 -0.85 14.78 -28.30
C GLU A 85 0.15 13.82 -27.64
N VAL A 86 -0.17 12.53 -27.55
CA VAL A 86 0.72 11.52 -26.98
C VAL A 86 1.98 11.35 -27.84
N ASN A 87 1.86 11.37 -29.17
CA ASN A 87 3.01 11.32 -30.07
C ASN A 87 3.98 12.48 -29.83
N ASN A 88 3.45 13.70 -29.73
CA ASN A 88 4.26 14.89 -29.47
C ASN A 88 5.00 14.78 -28.12
N LEU A 89 4.33 14.28 -27.09
CA LEU A 89 4.92 14.08 -25.76
C LEU A 89 6.02 13.00 -25.77
N LEU A 90 5.76 11.85 -26.41
CA LEU A 90 6.69 10.72 -26.43
C LEU A 90 7.90 10.94 -27.34
N HIS A 91 7.73 11.64 -28.46
CA HIS A 91 8.83 11.92 -29.39
C HIS A 91 9.90 12.84 -28.77
N ALA A 92 9.49 13.69 -27.83
CA ALA A 92 10.37 14.63 -27.15
C ALA A 92 11.15 14.00 -25.98
N ILE A 93 10.96 12.70 -25.69
CA ILE A 93 11.64 12.02 -24.58
C ILE A 93 12.87 11.26 -25.10
N PRO A 94 14.08 11.52 -24.54
CA PRO A 94 15.27 10.77 -24.91
C PRO A 94 15.18 9.27 -24.56
N GLY A 95 15.77 8.43 -25.41
CA GLY A 95 15.52 6.98 -25.52
C GLY A 95 16.13 6.07 -24.44
N ALA A 96 15.86 6.33 -23.16
CA ALA A 96 16.18 5.40 -22.08
C ALA A 96 15.40 4.07 -22.21
N GLU A 97 15.99 2.95 -21.76
CA GLU A 97 15.42 1.60 -21.93
C GLU A 97 13.98 1.44 -21.39
N PRO A 98 13.59 1.97 -20.21
CA PRO A 98 12.20 1.89 -19.75
C PRO A 98 11.22 2.66 -20.64
N VAL A 99 11.65 3.79 -21.21
CA VAL A 99 10.82 4.62 -22.09
C VAL A 99 10.63 3.96 -23.45
N ARG A 100 11.65 3.26 -23.97
CA ARG A 100 11.52 2.47 -25.21
C ARG A 100 10.36 1.48 -25.15
N ARG A 101 10.07 0.89 -23.99
CA ARG A 101 8.93 0.00 -23.81
C ARG A 101 7.60 0.74 -23.92
N VAL A 102 7.49 1.94 -23.35
CA VAL A 102 6.29 2.79 -23.47
C VAL A 102 6.07 3.18 -24.94
N ILE A 103 7.12 3.62 -25.62
CA ILE A 103 7.09 3.97 -27.06
C ILE A 103 6.68 2.74 -27.90
N SER A 104 7.21 1.56 -27.61
CA SER A 104 6.85 0.33 -28.34
C SER A 104 5.39 -0.10 -28.12
N LEU A 105 4.86 0.08 -26.90
CA LEU A 105 3.43 -0.15 -26.64
C LEU A 105 2.55 0.86 -27.35
N TRP A 106 2.99 2.12 -27.41
CA TRP A 106 2.28 3.16 -28.14
C TRP A 106 2.28 2.93 -29.66
N ALA A 107 3.41 2.51 -30.25
CA ALA A 107 3.45 2.12 -31.65
C ALA A 107 2.47 0.97 -31.98
N GLN A 108 2.22 0.06 -31.03
CA GLN A 108 1.18 -0.98 -31.19
C GLN A 108 -0.23 -0.39 -31.14
N VAL A 109 -0.47 0.66 -30.35
CA VAL A 109 -1.73 1.41 -30.33
C VAL A 109 -1.96 2.06 -31.69
N GLU A 110 -0.95 2.74 -32.24
CA GLU A 110 -1.05 3.40 -33.55
C GLU A 110 -1.26 2.43 -34.72
N ALA A 111 -0.75 1.19 -34.59
CA ALA A 111 -0.93 0.15 -35.58
C ALA A 111 -2.35 -0.45 -35.58
N LEU A 112 -3.21 -0.12 -34.61
CA LEU A 112 -4.60 -0.58 -34.60
C LEU A 112 -5.40 0.14 -35.70
N PRO A 113 -6.20 -0.57 -36.53
CA PRO A 113 -7.04 0.04 -37.55
C PRO A 113 -7.91 1.21 -37.04
N LEU A 114 -8.49 1.06 -35.85
CA LEU A 114 -9.33 2.09 -35.22
C LEU A 114 -8.56 3.37 -34.84
N VAL A 115 -7.25 3.29 -34.60
CA VAL A 115 -6.41 4.43 -34.24
C VAL A 115 -5.73 5.04 -35.47
N HIS A 116 -5.36 4.17 -36.42
CA HIS A 116 -4.77 4.59 -37.68
C HIS A 116 -5.76 5.36 -38.55
N ASP A 117 -6.96 4.81 -38.74
CA ASP A 117 -8.07 5.43 -39.47
C ASP A 117 -9.35 5.39 -38.62
N PRO A 118 -9.55 6.37 -37.72
CA PRO A 118 -10.68 6.38 -36.78
C PRO A 118 -12.05 6.53 -37.45
N TYR A 119 -12.09 7.00 -38.70
CA TYR A 119 -13.32 7.19 -39.47
C TYR A 119 -13.62 6.01 -40.40
N ALA A 120 -12.77 4.97 -40.40
CA ALA A 120 -12.99 3.77 -41.19
C ALA A 120 -14.33 3.11 -40.84
N ALA A 121 -15.06 2.70 -41.88
CA ALA A 121 -16.29 1.93 -41.72
C ALA A 121 -15.97 0.50 -41.26
N LEU A 122 -15.94 0.29 -39.94
CA LEU A 122 -15.77 -1.03 -39.33
C LEU A 122 -17.12 -1.69 -39.06
N SER A 123 -17.17 -3.03 -39.12
CA SER A 123 -18.32 -3.76 -38.61
C SER A 123 -18.41 -3.55 -37.09
N VAL A 124 -19.63 -3.60 -36.53
CA VAL A 124 -19.84 -3.42 -35.08
C VAL A 124 -19.00 -4.39 -34.25
N GLN A 125 -18.91 -5.65 -34.69
CA GLN A 125 -18.12 -6.68 -34.02
C GLN A 125 -16.62 -6.35 -34.02
N GLU A 126 -16.09 -5.93 -35.17
CA GLU A 126 -14.70 -5.54 -35.30
C GLU A 126 -14.38 -4.28 -34.49
N TYR A 127 -15.29 -3.29 -34.51
CA TYR A 127 -15.17 -2.08 -33.70
C TYR A 127 -15.06 -2.39 -32.20
N LEU A 128 -15.98 -3.19 -31.67
CA LEU A 128 -15.94 -3.60 -30.26
C LEU A 128 -14.68 -4.41 -29.91
N ARG A 129 -14.20 -5.25 -30.83
CA ARG A 129 -12.95 -5.99 -30.66
C ARG A 129 -11.75 -5.05 -30.58
N GLN A 130 -11.69 -4.06 -31.48
CA GLN A 130 -10.62 -3.05 -31.51
C GLN A 130 -10.62 -2.20 -30.25
N LEU A 131 -11.79 -1.77 -29.76
CA LEU A 131 -11.91 -1.07 -28.48
C LEU A 131 -11.34 -1.88 -27.31
N GLY A 132 -11.62 -3.18 -27.26
CA GLY A 132 -11.09 -4.06 -26.22
C GLY A 132 -9.55 -4.20 -26.27
N VAL A 133 -8.98 -4.29 -27.47
CA VAL A 133 -7.52 -4.34 -27.65
C VAL A 133 -6.87 -3.00 -27.28
N LEU A 134 -7.46 -1.89 -27.73
CA LEU A 134 -7.00 -0.54 -27.44
C LEU A 134 -6.99 -0.28 -25.93
N GLU A 135 -8.09 -0.58 -25.23
CA GLU A 135 -8.19 -0.43 -23.78
C GLU A 135 -7.10 -1.24 -23.04
N ALA A 136 -6.85 -2.48 -23.48
CA ALA A 136 -5.83 -3.32 -22.89
C ALA A 136 -4.40 -2.77 -23.10
N LEU A 137 -4.11 -2.17 -24.26
CA LEU A 137 -2.84 -1.51 -24.52
C LEU A 137 -2.69 -0.22 -23.70
N CYS A 138 -3.73 0.62 -23.63
CA CYS A 138 -3.75 1.82 -22.81
C CYS A 138 -3.47 1.49 -21.34
N ARG A 139 -4.12 0.44 -20.80
CA ARG A 139 -3.87 -0.03 -19.42
C ARG A 139 -2.39 -0.43 -19.22
N LYS A 140 -1.79 -1.17 -20.15
CA LYS A 140 -0.36 -1.52 -20.09
C LYS A 140 0.55 -0.29 -20.12
N ILE A 141 0.24 0.70 -20.94
CA ILE A 141 1.01 1.95 -21.02
C ILE A 141 0.94 2.70 -19.68
N VAL A 142 -0.26 2.88 -19.13
CA VAL A 142 -0.48 3.54 -17.82
C VAL A 142 0.35 2.84 -16.73
N PHE A 143 0.33 1.51 -16.69
CA PHE A 143 1.13 0.74 -15.75
C PHE A 143 2.65 0.94 -15.94
N GLN A 144 3.15 0.89 -17.17
CA GLN A 144 4.59 1.09 -17.44
C GLN A 144 5.04 2.51 -17.10
N VAL A 145 4.24 3.53 -17.41
CA VAL A 145 4.52 4.91 -16.99
C VAL A 145 4.54 5.02 -15.46
N GLY A 146 3.58 4.39 -14.77
CA GLY A 146 3.54 4.35 -13.31
C GLY A 146 4.81 3.74 -12.71
N LEU A 147 5.32 2.64 -13.26
CA LEU A 147 6.58 2.03 -12.82
C LEU A 147 7.80 2.95 -12.92
N ILE A 148 7.79 3.87 -13.89
CA ILE A 148 8.89 4.82 -14.12
C ILE A 148 8.75 6.06 -13.21
N THR A 149 7.54 6.60 -13.11
CA THR A 149 7.30 7.94 -12.56
C THR A 149 6.90 7.96 -11.09
N ILE A 150 6.22 6.92 -10.58
CA ILE A 150 5.81 6.84 -9.17
C ILE A 150 6.99 6.80 -8.20
N PRO A 151 8.07 6.03 -8.44
CA PRO A 151 9.17 5.96 -7.47
C PRO A 151 9.84 7.31 -7.19
N GLU A 152 10.01 8.14 -8.22
CA GLU A 152 10.51 9.51 -8.08
C GLU A 152 9.59 10.34 -7.17
N ARG A 153 8.29 10.35 -7.47
CA ARG A 153 7.29 11.12 -6.71
C ARG A 153 7.22 10.68 -5.26
N VAL A 154 7.34 9.37 -5.00
CA VAL A 154 7.47 8.83 -3.64
C VAL A 154 8.73 9.37 -2.96
N ASN A 155 9.88 9.38 -3.64
CA ASN A 155 11.13 9.92 -3.08
C ASN A 155 11.02 11.41 -2.75
N GLU A 156 10.41 12.22 -3.62
CA GLU A 156 10.12 13.64 -3.36
C GLU A 156 9.33 13.82 -2.06
N TRP A 157 8.29 13.01 -1.87
CA TRP A 157 7.45 13.07 -0.68
C TRP A 157 8.19 12.60 0.57
N LEU A 158 8.98 11.53 0.45
CA LEU A 158 9.82 11.03 1.54
C LEU A 158 10.89 12.04 1.97
N MET A 159 11.45 12.81 1.04
CA MET A 159 12.39 13.88 1.36
C MET A 159 11.75 14.99 2.21
N LEU A 160 10.49 15.34 1.91
CA LEU A 160 9.75 16.38 2.62
C LEU A 160 9.10 15.87 3.92
N ALA A 161 8.87 14.56 4.03
CA ALA A 161 8.22 13.94 5.18
C ALA A 161 9.16 13.83 6.39
N ARG A 162 8.57 13.95 7.58
CA ARG A 162 9.27 13.68 8.85
C ARG A 162 9.43 12.17 9.04
N PRO A 163 10.52 11.70 9.68
CA PRO A 163 10.65 10.30 10.07
C PRO A 163 9.46 9.84 10.91
N GLY A 164 8.96 8.64 10.65
CA GLY A 164 7.76 8.09 11.28
C GLY A 164 6.45 8.40 10.53
N TYR A 165 6.46 9.36 9.59
CA TYR A 165 5.31 9.59 8.71
C TYR A 165 5.21 8.51 7.64
N TYR A 166 4.02 8.33 7.07
CA TYR A 166 3.78 7.35 6.01
C TYR A 166 2.96 7.93 4.85
N ILE A 167 3.10 7.30 3.69
CA ILE A 167 2.34 7.60 2.48
C ILE A 167 1.34 6.47 2.26
N PRO A 168 0.01 6.74 2.28
CA PRO A 168 -1.00 5.74 1.93
C PRO A 168 -1.03 5.55 0.40
N PHE A 169 -0.23 4.60 -0.09
CA PHE A 169 0.08 4.41 -1.50
C PHE A 169 -1.18 4.22 -2.36
N HIS A 170 -2.13 3.40 -1.90
CA HIS A 170 -3.32 3.08 -2.69
C HIS A 170 -4.25 4.26 -2.90
N ASP A 171 -4.35 5.15 -1.92
CA ASP A 171 -5.20 6.34 -1.98
C ASP A 171 -4.51 7.45 -2.76
N VAL A 172 -3.20 7.60 -2.55
CA VAL A 172 -2.38 8.64 -3.16
C VAL A 172 -2.24 8.46 -4.67
N PHE A 173 -2.07 7.22 -5.13
CA PHE A 173 -1.80 6.89 -6.53
C PHE A 173 -3.01 6.26 -7.23
N ALA A 174 -4.22 6.44 -6.67
CA ALA A 174 -5.46 5.92 -7.24
C ALA A 174 -5.80 6.56 -8.60
N ASP A 175 -5.44 7.83 -8.78
CA ASP A 175 -5.56 8.58 -10.02
C ASP A 175 -4.53 8.12 -11.06
N GLU A 176 -3.27 7.93 -10.66
CA GLU A 176 -2.20 7.50 -11.57
C GLU A 176 -2.34 6.05 -12.03
N LEU A 177 -2.83 5.18 -11.15
CA LEU A 177 -3.02 3.75 -11.41
C LEU A 177 -4.43 3.35 -10.94
N PRO A 178 -5.47 3.49 -11.80
CA PRO A 178 -6.86 3.23 -11.41
C PRO A 178 -7.10 1.78 -10.97
N ASP A 179 -6.41 0.84 -11.61
CA ASP A 179 -6.53 -0.60 -11.35
C ASP A 179 -5.80 -1.00 -10.05
N PHE A 180 -6.55 -1.46 -9.03
CA PHE A 180 -5.99 -1.82 -7.72
C PHE A 180 -4.88 -2.90 -7.81
N GLU A 181 -5.08 -3.91 -8.66
CA GLU A 181 -4.08 -4.96 -8.90
C GLU A 181 -2.75 -4.40 -9.41
N GLU A 182 -2.79 -3.33 -10.20
CA GLU A 182 -1.59 -2.67 -10.72
C GLU A 182 -0.89 -1.85 -9.63
N ARG A 183 -1.66 -1.17 -8.77
CA ARG A 183 -1.10 -0.52 -7.58
C ARG A 183 -0.36 -1.53 -6.69
N VAL A 184 -0.95 -2.70 -6.45
CA VAL A 184 -0.30 -3.77 -5.68
C VAL A 184 0.99 -4.24 -6.38
N LYS A 185 1.00 -4.39 -7.71
CA LYS A 185 2.21 -4.76 -8.46
C LYS A 185 3.32 -3.71 -8.35
N VAL A 186 2.99 -2.42 -8.48
CA VAL A 186 3.98 -1.34 -8.32
C VAL A 186 4.50 -1.29 -6.88
N LEU A 187 3.63 -1.43 -5.88
CA LEU A 187 4.05 -1.42 -4.48
C LEU A 187 4.96 -2.62 -4.15
N ASN A 188 4.67 -3.79 -4.70
CA ASN A 188 5.58 -4.93 -4.63
C ASN A 188 6.90 -4.60 -5.32
N TYR A 189 6.90 -4.08 -6.55
CA TYR A 189 8.13 -3.69 -7.22
C TYR A 189 9.00 -2.74 -6.35
N LEU A 190 8.38 -1.74 -5.71
CA LEU A 190 9.07 -0.83 -4.78
C LEU A 190 9.67 -1.54 -3.57
N ALA A 191 8.95 -2.50 -2.97
CA ALA A 191 9.45 -3.29 -1.84
C ALA A 191 10.64 -4.18 -2.24
N TRP A 192 10.68 -4.65 -3.49
CA TRP A 192 11.69 -5.57 -4.01
C TRP A 192 12.94 -4.86 -4.54
N ALA A 193 12.84 -3.56 -4.82
CA ALA A 193 13.92 -2.74 -5.35
C ALA A 193 14.37 -1.70 -4.31
N PRO A 194 15.09 -2.08 -3.23
CA PRO A 194 15.38 -1.18 -2.10
C PRO A 194 16.21 0.05 -2.49
N ARG A 195 16.94 0.00 -3.61
CA ARG A 195 17.71 1.15 -4.13
C ARG A 195 16.87 2.18 -4.87
N VAL A 196 15.62 1.84 -5.22
CA VAL A 196 14.70 2.73 -5.93
C VAL A 196 14.07 3.75 -4.96
N LEU A 197 13.85 3.36 -3.70
CA LEU A 197 13.31 4.25 -2.67
C LEU A 197 14.39 4.71 -1.72
N THR A 198 14.75 5.99 -1.82
CA THR A 198 15.73 6.61 -0.94
C THR A 198 15.03 7.06 0.34
N GLY A 199 15.14 6.24 1.39
CA GLY A 199 14.63 6.63 2.70
C GLY A 199 13.23 6.13 3.05
N GLY A 200 12.68 5.24 2.25
CA GLY A 200 11.35 4.66 2.43
C GLY A 200 11.41 3.19 2.83
N LEU A 201 10.52 2.79 3.74
CA LEU A 201 10.26 1.40 4.10
C LEU A 201 8.86 1.02 3.63
N VAL A 202 8.77 0.10 2.68
CA VAL A 202 7.50 -0.32 2.08
C VAL A 202 6.84 -1.39 2.93
N ASN A 203 5.58 -1.15 3.31
CA ASN A 203 4.68 -2.17 3.82
C ASN A 203 3.59 -2.45 2.77
N VAL A 204 3.78 -3.54 2.02
CA VAL A 204 2.87 -3.95 0.94
C VAL A 204 1.47 -4.31 1.45
N GLU A 205 1.36 -4.91 2.63
CA GLU A 205 0.09 -5.39 3.19
C GLU A 205 -0.87 -4.25 3.50
N MET A 206 -0.35 -3.21 4.16
CA MET A 206 -1.15 -2.04 4.51
C MET A 206 -1.22 -1.00 3.39
N GLY A 207 -0.49 -1.19 2.29
CA GLY A 207 -0.41 -0.16 1.26
C GLY A 207 0.34 1.09 1.71
N LEU A 208 1.29 0.98 2.64
CA LEU A 208 1.94 2.13 3.28
C LEU A 208 3.44 2.19 2.99
N ILE A 209 3.98 3.39 2.76
CA ILE A 209 5.42 3.63 2.65
C ILE A 209 5.85 4.55 3.79
N TYR A 210 6.64 4.03 4.73
CA TYR A 210 7.09 4.77 5.91
C TYR A 210 8.42 5.49 5.65
N ARG A 211 8.55 6.72 6.16
CA ARG A 211 9.80 7.46 6.13
C ARG A 211 10.68 7.09 7.33
N TYR A 212 11.91 6.65 7.09
CA TYR A 212 12.95 6.58 8.13
C TYR A 212 13.92 7.77 8.05
N SER A 213 14.90 7.89 8.93
CA SER A 213 15.96 8.91 8.88
C SER A 213 17.23 8.37 8.21
N HIS A 214 17.79 9.12 7.26
CA HIS A 214 19.11 8.78 6.69
C HIS A 214 20.24 8.91 7.72
N ASN A 215 20.11 9.82 8.68
CA ASN A 215 21.13 10.03 9.70
C ASN A 215 21.17 8.82 10.65
N PRO A 216 22.27 8.04 10.69
CA PRO A 216 22.41 6.88 11.56
C PRO A 216 22.26 7.25 13.04
N MET A 217 22.77 8.41 13.46
CA MET A 217 22.68 8.83 14.86
C MET A 217 21.22 9.02 15.30
N HIS A 218 20.39 9.61 14.43
CA HIS A 218 18.96 9.73 14.71
C HIS A 218 18.28 8.35 14.83
N ARG A 219 18.71 7.35 14.04
CA ARG A 219 18.19 5.98 14.14
C ARG A 219 18.56 5.34 15.48
N TYR A 220 19.81 5.48 15.91
CA TYR A 220 20.25 5.03 17.24
C TYR A 220 19.51 5.74 18.37
N LEU A 221 19.33 7.06 18.29
CA LEU A 221 18.58 7.83 19.28
C LEU A 221 17.11 7.40 19.34
N THR A 222 16.47 7.08 18.21
CA THR A 222 15.11 6.53 18.24
C THR A 222 15.06 5.14 18.87
N ALA A 223 16.03 4.28 18.59
CA ALA A 223 16.12 2.96 19.22
C ALA A 223 16.35 3.07 20.74
N LEU A 224 17.26 3.96 21.15
CA LEU A 224 17.48 4.30 22.56
C LEU A 224 16.20 4.85 23.20
N GLY A 225 15.48 5.73 22.51
CA GLY A 225 14.19 6.26 22.96
C GLY A 225 13.16 5.17 23.22
N VAL A 226 13.06 4.16 22.34
CA VAL A 226 12.19 2.99 22.56
C VAL A 226 12.65 2.19 23.78
N ALA A 227 13.95 1.95 23.93
CA ALA A 227 14.49 1.25 25.10
C ALA A 227 14.21 2.01 26.41
N LEU A 228 14.42 3.33 26.42
CA LEU A 228 14.11 4.19 27.58
C LEU A 228 12.61 4.20 27.88
N ALA A 229 11.74 4.23 26.86
CA ALA A 229 10.30 4.15 27.06
C ALA A 229 9.89 2.82 27.71
N PHE A 230 10.53 1.71 27.33
CA PHE A 230 10.30 0.41 27.94
C PHE A 230 10.74 0.37 29.41
N VAL A 231 11.92 0.93 29.72
CA VAL A 231 12.41 1.08 31.09
C VAL A 231 11.46 1.96 31.90
N ALA A 232 11.00 3.09 31.34
CA ALA A 232 10.07 3.99 31.97
C ALA A 232 8.71 3.32 32.25
N ALA A 233 8.15 2.58 31.28
CA ALA A 233 6.91 1.82 31.46
C ALA A 233 7.06 0.78 32.59
N SER A 234 8.19 0.07 32.64
CA SER A 234 8.46 -0.89 33.72
C SER A 234 8.63 -0.18 35.07
N GLY A 235 9.32 0.96 35.09
CA GLY A 235 9.47 1.80 36.28
C GLY A 235 8.14 2.37 36.79
N LEU A 236 7.19 2.69 35.90
CA LEU A 236 5.84 3.12 36.29
C LEU A 236 5.08 2.01 37.03
N ILE A 237 5.27 0.74 36.65
CA ILE A 237 4.67 -0.41 37.35
C ILE A 237 5.27 -0.54 38.76
N VAL A 238 6.60 -0.41 38.88
CA VAL A 238 7.28 -0.40 40.18
C VAL A 238 6.79 0.75 41.04
N ALA A 239 6.78 1.98 40.51
CA ALA A 239 6.35 3.18 41.21
C ALA A 239 4.88 3.06 41.65
N ALA A 240 4.01 2.51 40.80
CA ALA A 240 2.62 2.25 41.14
C ALA A 240 2.49 1.31 42.36
N CYS A 241 3.39 0.35 42.55
CA CYS A 241 3.36 -0.51 43.73
C CYS A 241 3.71 0.21 45.04
N HIS A 242 4.35 1.38 44.97
CA HIS A 242 4.82 2.15 46.13
C HIS A 242 3.97 3.40 46.42
N LEU A 243 2.84 3.59 45.75
CA LEU A 243 1.95 4.72 46.00
C LEU A 243 1.26 4.59 47.38
N PRO A 244 1.36 5.60 48.27
CA PRO A 244 0.81 5.53 49.63
C PRO A 244 -0.68 5.93 49.66
N LEU A 245 -1.49 5.27 48.84
CA LEU A 245 -2.93 5.51 48.75
C LEU A 245 -3.69 4.42 49.53
N SER A 246 -4.66 4.85 50.35
CA SER A 246 -5.58 3.91 51.02
C SER A 246 -6.30 3.07 49.96
N ASP A 247 -6.41 1.76 50.20
CA ASP A 247 -7.12 0.82 49.31
C ASP A 247 -6.52 0.70 47.90
N TRP A 248 -5.27 1.11 47.73
CA TRP A 248 -4.57 0.93 46.46
C TRP A 248 -4.29 -0.56 46.20
N PRO A 249 -4.75 -1.11 45.06
CA PRO A 249 -4.70 -2.55 44.83
C PRO A 249 -3.31 -3.07 44.46
N LEU A 250 -2.36 -2.20 44.10
CA LEU A 250 -1.01 -2.60 43.71
C LEU A 250 -0.06 -2.38 44.88
N GLN A 251 0.23 -3.45 45.63
CA GLN A 251 1.08 -3.38 46.83
C GLN A 251 2.52 -3.84 46.55
N PRO A 252 3.54 -3.37 47.31
CA PRO A 252 4.94 -3.79 47.12
C PRO A 252 5.15 -5.29 47.23
N THR A 253 4.35 -5.97 48.06
CA THR A 253 4.35 -7.43 48.24
C THR A 253 4.01 -8.20 46.97
N ARG A 254 3.37 -7.54 46.00
CA ARG A 254 2.95 -8.12 44.71
C ARG A 254 3.84 -7.72 43.54
N LEU A 255 4.92 -6.97 43.79
CA LEU A 255 5.77 -6.45 42.73
C LEU A 255 6.27 -7.55 41.78
N GLY A 256 6.72 -8.70 42.34
CA GLY A 256 7.17 -9.84 41.54
C GLY A 256 6.09 -10.38 40.60
N THR A 257 4.86 -10.58 41.10
CA THR A 257 3.73 -11.04 40.30
C THR A 257 3.37 -10.05 39.20
N LEU A 258 3.38 -8.74 39.51
CA LEU A 258 3.07 -7.68 38.55
C LEU A 258 4.13 -7.55 37.45
N LEU A 259 5.42 -7.68 37.79
CA LEU A 259 6.50 -7.67 36.80
C LEU A 259 6.47 -8.91 35.90
N VAL A 260 6.17 -10.09 36.44
CA VAL A 260 5.95 -11.30 35.63
C VAL A 260 4.73 -11.14 34.72
N GLY A 261 3.64 -10.55 35.23
CA GLY A 261 2.48 -10.20 34.44
C GLY A 261 2.83 -9.23 33.31
N TRP A 262 3.61 -8.19 33.58
CA TRP A 262 4.07 -7.24 32.57
C TRP A 262 4.92 -7.91 31.49
N ALA A 263 5.89 -8.75 31.88
CA ALA A 263 6.65 -9.55 30.95
C ALA A 263 5.74 -10.43 30.06
N ALA A 264 4.69 -11.01 30.64
CA ALA A 264 3.72 -11.80 29.89
C ALA A 264 2.93 -10.96 28.86
N VAL A 265 2.51 -9.72 29.20
CA VAL A 265 1.90 -8.78 28.23
C VAL A 265 2.84 -8.56 27.04
N LEU A 266 4.11 -8.27 27.31
CA LEU A 266 5.10 -7.99 26.27
C LEU A 266 5.35 -9.21 25.38
N ILE A 267 5.44 -10.40 25.96
CA ILE A 267 5.52 -11.66 25.20
C ILE A 267 4.27 -11.84 24.34
N GLY A 268 3.07 -11.54 24.85
CA GLY A 268 1.83 -11.56 24.06
C GLY A 268 1.89 -10.67 22.83
N VAL A 269 2.36 -9.43 22.99
CA VAL A 269 2.57 -8.49 21.86
C VAL A 269 3.59 -9.04 20.85
N LEU A 270 4.72 -9.58 21.32
CA LEU A 270 5.76 -10.14 20.45
C LEU A 270 5.28 -11.37 19.67
N VAL A 271 4.55 -12.29 20.33
CA VAL A 271 3.98 -13.47 19.69
C VAL A 271 2.99 -13.06 18.59
N HIS A 272 2.14 -12.07 18.86
CA HIS A 272 1.22 -11.56 17.85
C HIS A 272 1.96 -11.00 16.62
N ILE A 273 3.00 -10.17 16.83
CA ILE A 273 3.85 -9.67 15.73
C ILE A 273 4.48 -10.82 14.94
N GLY A 274 4.96 -11.86 15.63
CA GLY A 274 5.51 -13.06 14.99
C GLY A 274 4.49 -13.77 14.11
N ILE A 275 3.26 -13.98 14.60
CA ILE A 275 2.18 -14.62 13.84
C ILE A 275 1.83 -13.78 12.60
N SER A 276 1.64 -12.46 12.75
CA SER A 276 1.35 -11.58 11.61
C SER A 276 2.46 -11.64 10.55
N THR A 277 3.72 -11.64 10.98
CA THR A 277 4.87 -11.79 10.07
C THR A 277 4.83 -13.15 9.34
N THR A 278 4.54 -14.25 10.04
CA THR A 278 4.45 -15.58 9.40
C THR A 278 3.29 -15.69 8.41
N LYS A 279 2.13 -15.12 8.73
CA LYS A 279 0.99 -15.03 7.81
C LYS A 279 1.36 -14.24 6.55
N GLN A 280 2.13 -13.17 6.71
CA GLN A 280 2.63 -12.37 5.58
C GLN A 280 3.52 -13.20 4.65
N VAL A 281 4.44 -14.01 5.20
CA VAL A 281 5.30 -14.92 4.40
C VAL A 281 4.46 -15.89 3.58
N GLN A 282 3.39 -16.43 4.18
CA GLN A 282 2.49 -17.37 3.51
C GLN A 282 1.73 -16.70 2.36
N LEU A 283 1.23 -15.48 2.56
CA LEU A 283 0.50 -14.72 1.53
C LEU A 283 1.42 -14.29 0.38
N GLN A 284 2.70 -14.03 0.64
CA GLN A 284 3.68 -13.57 -0.37
C GLN A 284 4.36 -14.71 -1.14
N GLY A 285 3.81 -15.94 -1.10
CA GLY A 285 4.32 -17.07 -1.87
C GLY A 285 5.59 -17.70 -1.30
N GLY A 286 5.77 -17.64 0.03
CA GLY A 286 6.77 -18.46 0.74
C GLY A 286 8.21 -17.94 0.72
N ARG A 287 8.43 -16.68 0.32
CA ARG A 287 9.77 -16.09 0.38
C ARG A 287 9.99 -15.49 1.78
N PRO A 288 10.99 -15.95 2.55
CA PRO A 288 11.21 -15.44 3.88
C PRO A 288 11.54 -13.94 3.80
N PRO A 289 10.90 -13.08 4.60
CA PRO A 289 11.30 -11.71 4.77
C PRO A 289 12.66 -11.74 5.45
N ILE A 290 13.73 -11.60 4.67
CA ILE A 290 15.07 -11.45 5.21
C ILE A 290 15.14 -10.00 5.72
N ILE A 291 14.66 -9.78 6.94
CA ILE A 291 14.99 -8.54 7.66
C ILE A 291 16.44 -8.71 8.07
N ALA A 292 17.35 -8.06 7.34
CA ALA A 292 18.73 -8.01 7.77
C ALA A 292 18.78 -7.31 9.13
N LEU A 293 19.63 -7.77 10.05
CA LEU A 293 19.71 -7.17 11.40
C LEU A 293 20.04 -5.67 11.32
N GLU A 294 20.75 -5.25 10.28
CA GLU A 294 21.04 -3.83 9.97
C GLU A 294 19.78 -3.01 9.67
N ASP A 295 18.72 -3.62 9.14
CA ASP A 295 17.45 -2.97 8.82
C ASP A 295 16.57 -2.79 10.06
N ALA A 296 16.88 -3.45 11.19
CA ALA A 296 16.10 -3.33 12.41
C ALA A 296 16.05 -1.86 12.90
N LEU A 297 17.16 -1.12 12.79
CA LEU A 297 17.21 0.30 13.15
C LEU A 297 16.40 1.17 12.20
N LEU A 298 16.35 0.82 10.90
CA LEU A 298 15.49 1.49 9.92
C LEU A 298 14.02 1.29 10.27
N TRP A 299 13.64 0.05 10.59
CA TRP A 299 12.29 -0.33 10.95
C TRP A 299 11.83 0.36 12.24
N ILE A 300 12.65 0.34 13.29
CA ILE A 300 12.34 1.01 14.56
C ILE A 300 12.17 2.51 14.34
N ASN A 301 13.06 3.14 13.56
CA ASN A 301 12.97 4.56 13.29
C ASN A 301 11.71 4.92 12.47
N ALA A 302 11.40 4.14 11.43
CA ALA A 302 10.22 4.29 10.59
C ALA A 302 8.90 4.11 11.36
N ARG A 303 8.91 3.30 12.42
CA ARG A 303 7.72 2.97 13.21
C ARG A 303 7.77 3.47 14.65
N PHE A 304 8.64 4.44 14.94
CA PHE A 304 8.90 4.90 16.30
C PHE A 304 7.61 5.27 17.06
N GLY A 305 6.79 6.15 16.48
CA GLY A 305 5.53 6.58 17.10
C GLY A 305 4.53 5.43 17.30
N TYR A 306 4.45 4.51 16.34
CA TYR A 306 3.59 3.34 16.42
C TYR A 306 4.04 2.36 17.53
N ILE A 307 5.35 2.14 17.67
CA ILE A 307 5.92 1.32 18.76
C ILE A 307 5.64 1.94 20.12
N LEU A 308 5.83 3.26 20.28
CA LEU A 308 5.52 3.96 21.53
C LEU A 308 4.03 3.89 21.86
N PHE A 309 3.17 4.06 20.85
CA PHE A 309 1.73 3.93 21.04
C PHE A 309 1.33 2.50 21.45
N LYS A 310 1.91 1.46 20.83
CA LYS A 310 1.73 0.07 21.26
C LYS A 310 2.14 -0.15 22.71
N LEU A 311 3.29 0.37 23.10
CA LEU A 311 3.79 0.26 24.46
C LEU A 311 2.86 0.97 25.47
N LEU A 312 2.36 2.16 25.12
CA LEU A 312 1.39 2.89 25.93
C LEU A 312 0.08 2.10 26.09
N MET A 313 -0.46 1.57 24.99
CA MET A 313 -1.67 0.75 25.02
C MET A 313 -1.47 -0.54 25.82
N ALA A 314 -0.29 -1.15 25.75
CA ALA A 314 0.08 -2.29 26.58
C ALA A 314 0.10 -1.95 28.06
N LEU A 315 0.65 -0.80 28.42
CA LEU A 315 0.66 -0.31 29.79
C LEU A 315 -0.78 -0.04 30.30
N MET A 316 -1.63 0.58 29.46
CA MET A 316 -3.03 0.80 29.78
C MET A 316 -3.80 -0.51 29.97
N GLY A 317 -3.62 -1.48 29.06
CA GLY A 317 -4.24 -2.80 29.15
C GLY A 317 -3.80 -3.56 30.40
N PHE A 318 -2.51 -3.49 30.73
CA PHE A 318 -1.96 -4.05 31.97
C PHE A 318 -2.65 -3.47 33.20
N PHE A 319 -2.67 -2.14 33.34
CA PHE A 319 -3.30 -1.49 34.49
C PHE A 319 -4.80 -1.75 34.53
N ALA A 320 -5.50 -1.63 33.40
CA ALA A 320 -6.94 -1.90 33.33
C ALA A 320 -7.26 -3.31 33.84
N LEU A 321 -6.51 -4.33 33.43
CA LEU A 321 -6.71 -5.69 33.94
C LEU A 321 -6.39 -5.79 35.44
N ALA A 322 -5.29 -5.20 35.89
CA ALA A 322 -4.88 -5.26 37.29
C ALA A 322 -5.89 -4.59 38.23
N PHE A 323 -6.47 -3.46 37.82
CA PHE A 323 -7.49 -2.73 38.59
C PHE A 323 -8.85 -3.41 38.56
N THR A 324 -9.27 -3.95 37.41
CA THR A 324 -10.61 -4.56 37.26
C THR A 324 -10.71 -5.94 37.90
N THR A 325 -9.65 -6.75 37.81
CA THR A 325 -9.65 -8.12 38.37
C THR A 325 -9.12 -8.19 39.80
N GLY A 326 -8.41 -7.14 40.23
CA GLY A 326 -7.63 -7.12 41.46
C GLY A 326 -6.28 -7.81 41.27
N ALA A 327 -5.23 -7.26 41.90
CA ALA A 327 -3.85 -7.73 41.73
C ALA A 327 -3.67 -9.23 42.08
N ASP A 328 -4.50 -9.78 42.96
CA ASP A 328 -4.46 -11.19 43.37
C ASP A 328 -4.93 -12.16 42.31
N LYS A 329 -5.74 -11.71 41.34
CA LYS A 329 -6.29 -12.53 40.26
C LYS A 329 -5.53 -12.36 38.95
N VAL A 330 -4.50 -11.52 38.93
CA VAL A 330 -3.62 -11.33 37.77
C VAL A 330 -2.77 -12.59 37.59
N THR A 331 -3.08 -13.35 36.53
CA THR A 331 -2.25 -14.47 36.11
C THR A 331 -1.36 -14.07 34.93
N PRO A 332 -0.17 -14.69 34.76
CA PRO A 332 0.65 -14.48 33.57
C PRO A 332 -0.12 -14.79 32.28
N PHE A 333 -1.00 -15.80 32.29
CA PHE A 333 -1.80 -16.16 31.12
C PHE A 333 -2.82 -15.07 30.74
N SER A 334 -3.57 -14.53 31.71
CA SER A 334 -4.51 -13.42 31.43
C SER A 334 -3.79 -12.17 30.92
N MET A 335 -2.60 -11.88 31.44
CA MET A 335 -1.77 -10.76 30.96
C MET A 335 -1.20 -11.00 29.56
N PHE A 336 -0.76 -12.23 29.27
CA PHE A 336 -0.37 -12.62 27.92
C PHE A 336 -1.51 -12.40 26.91
N LEU A 337 -2.74 -12.78 27.25
CA LEU A 337 -3.91 -12.58 26.38
C LEU A 337 -4.22 -11.10 26.15
N VAL A 338 -4.08 -10.25 27.18
CA VAL A 338 -4.16 -8.79 27.01
C VAL A 338 -3.12 -8.35 25.97
N GLY A 339 -1.86 -8.71 26.18
CA GLY A 339 -0.77 -8.45 25.25
C GLY A 339 -1.07 -8.85 23.80
N TYR A 340 -1.53 -10.09 23.63
CA TYR A 340 -1.87 -10.68 22.35
C TYR A 340 -3.02 -9.95 21.64
N SER A 341 -4.05 -9.55 22.38
CA SER A 341 -5.25 -8.90 21.82
C SER A 341 -5.07 -7.43 21.44
N LEU A 342 -4.03 -6.76 21.96
CA LEU A 342 -3.84 -5.32 21.80
C LEU A 342 -3.66 -4.88 20.34
N ASP A 343 -3.06 -5.73 19.50
CA ASP A 343 -2.80 -5.35 18.12
C ASP A 343 -4.09 -5.19 17.32
N SER A 344 -5.04 -6.11 17.50
CA SER A 344 -6.38 -6.00 16.87
C SER A 344 -7.11 -4.75 17.34
N VAL A 345 -6.97 -4.38 18.62
CA VAL A 345 -7.55 -3.14 19.15
C VAL A 345 -6.91 -1.93 18.47
N ILE A 346 -5.58 -1.89 18.40
CA ILE A 346 -4.84 -0.77 17.80
C ILE A 346 -5.13 -0.63 16.31
N GLU A 347 -5.25 -1.74 15.59
CA GLU A 347 -5.59 -1.77 14.16
C GLU A 347 -6.99 -1.18 13.93
N ILE A 348 -8.00 -1.62 14.70
CA ILE A 348 -9.36 -1.11 14.61
C ILE A 348 -9.40 0.40 14.90
N PHE A 349 -8.73 0.84 15.97
CA PHE A 349 -8.67 2.26 16.31
C PHE A 349 -7.89 3.08 15.27
N GLY A 350 -6.76 2.57 14.79
CA GLY A 350 -5.92 3.22 13.77
C GLY A 350 -6.68 3.46 12.48
N VAL A 351 -7.28 2.41 11.91
CA VAL A 351 -8.10 2.51 10.69
C VAL A 351 -9.25 3.49 10.89
N SER A 352 -9.91 3.47 12.05
CA SER A 352 -11.02 4.40 12.33
C SER A 352 -10.58 5.87 12.40
N LEU A 353 -9.40 6.14 12.97
CA LEU A 353 -8.86 7.50 13.08
C LEU A 353 -8.40 8.02 11.72
N GLU A 354 -7.76 7.17 10.91
CA GLU A 354 -7.36 7.50 9.54
C GLU A 354 -8.56 7.80 8.65
N GLN A 355 -9.59 6.94 8.67
CA GLN A 355 -10.83 7.18 7.92
C GLN A 355 -11.49 8.50 8.32
N ARG A 356 -11.51 8.82 9.62
CA ARG A 356 -12.04 10.09 10.13
C ARG A 356 -11.19 11.29 9.69
N ALA A 357 -9.87 11.17 9.73
CA ALA A 357 -8.96 12.21 9.28
C ALA A 357 -9.10 12.47 7.77
N ALA A 358 -9.14 11.41 6.96
CA ALA A 358 -9.36 11.48 5.51
C ALA A 358 -10.72 12.12 5.18
N THR A 359 -11.79 11.73 5.86
CA THR A 359 -13.13 12.31 5.68
C THR A 359 -13.13 13.82 5.99
N ARG A 360 -12.49 14.21 7.10
CA ARG A 360 -12.37 15.64 7.48
C ARG A 360 -11.55 16.43 6.46
N LEU A 361 -10.42 15.88 6.00
CA LEU A 361 -9.60 16.51 4.98
C LEU A 361 -10.36 16.69 3.65
N GLY A 362 -11.11 15.65 3.24
CA GLY A 362 -11.97 15.71 2.06
C GLY A 362 -13.06 16.78 2.15
N ALA A 363 -13.72 16.88 3.30
CA ALA A 363 -14.71 17.93 3.56
C ALA A 363 -14.09 19.34 3.51
N LEU A 364 -12.88 19.49 4.07
CA LEU A 364 -12.15 20.76 4.09
C LEU A 364 -11.70 21.18 2.69
N LYS A 365 -11.19 20.24 1.88
CA LYS A 365 -10.88 20.47 0.45
C LYS A 365 -12.11 20.92 -0.34
N ARG A 366 -13.26 20.27 -0.14
CA ARG A 366 -14.51 20.66 -0.82
C ARG A 366 -14.96 22.06 -0.43
N ARG A 367 -14.87 22.42 0.85
CA ARG A 367 -15.22 23.76 1.32
C ARG A 367 -14.30 24.83 0.72
N LEU A 368 -12.99 24.60 0.71
CA LEU A 368 -12.02 25.49 0.05
C LEU A 368 -12.29 25.65 -1.45
N ALA A 369 -12.62 24.56 -2.15
CA ALA A 369 -12.95 24.63 -3.57
C ALA A 369 -14.21 25.48 -3.84
N LEU A 370 -15.24 25.38 -2.99
CA LEU A 370 -16.45 26.19 -3.10
C LEU A 370 -16.19 27.68 -2.80
N GLU A 371 -15.38 27.98 -1.78
CA GLU A 371 -15.00 29.36 -1.44
C GLU A 371 -14.12 30.02 -2.52
N LEU A 372 -13.40 29.25 -3.33
CA LEU A 372 -12.60 29.76 -4.46
C LEU A 372 -13.41 29.95 -5.75
N MET A 373 -14.63 29.40 -5.84
CA MET A 373 -15.49 29.47 -7.02
C MET A 373 -16.59 30.54 -6.93
N GLY A 374 -16.85 31.08 -5.73
CA GLY A 374 -17.79 32.17 -5.49
C GLY A 374 -17.07 33.48 -5.26
#